data_AF-A0A5J4FYU2-F1
#
_entry.id   AF-A0A5J4FYU2-F1
#
_cell.length_a   1.000
_cell.length_b   1.000
_cell.length_c   1.000
_cell.angle_alpha   90.00
_cell.angle_beta   90.00
_cell.angle_gamma   90.00
#
_symmetry.space_group_name_H-M   'P 1'
#
loop_
_entity.id
_entity.type
_entity.pdbx_description
1 polymer ?
#
loop_
_entity_poly.entity_id
_entity_poly.type
_entity_poly.pdbx_seq_one_letter_code
_entity_poly.pdbx_strand_id
1 'polypeptide(L)'
;MLLNCGEAKDKISITTNNTIISNKDVKPKKYFGKTKFVKDYGAIGDGIKDDTKAIQSALDDGNGTVILQKTHKISASLINRNKNVITFQGQGKAEILATENSFFKFENFNDITISEVKANPPFLNLIGEDNYDTVKILNCDIHADISKTPVAKNYAILATGSQHIAGIDMNYNSFTNTTVFYAAKELSTSKLEMKDNVIKNFKSFVIAIKNSDYTYFENNKIDGCMSGTKSVRVLLRTGLKETHFKNNLIENINSNVMTSVIYSSSGTLFCDKNTFNNIKGDGNSYIIADKSSSKQKWFITNNTYDQQKVVDQKLNGFISGGNNEVIIENNNFKNAGQKLIQLGTTSKDSISTKISIIKNNKFQGIRYPGCINLTFNTGPVLIEGNEVNDFKNPKKIRSLHDAMCRFVNFTNTSAKYTLGEVTIQNNELKNVDENSSLVWFNSKNGGGISKIIIKNNNMDSGKYLINYRNNETKPNIQLIGNSINSTIRIENKVNENLLKN
;
A
#
# COMPACT_ATOMS: atom_id res chain seq x y z
N MET A 1 -41.96 68.23 -19.95
CA MET A 1 -40.66 68.24 -19.24
C MET A 1 -40.98 68.08 -17.76
N LEU A 2 -40.37 67.08 -17.13
CA LEU A 2 -40.46 66.61 -15.72
C LEU A 2 -41.70 65.81 -15.29
N LEU A 3 -41.41 64.53 -15.04
CA LEU A 3 -42.20 63.46 -14.45
C LEU A 3 -42.45 63.69 -12.94
N ASN A 4 -43.58 63.19 -12.45
CA ASN A 4 -43.67 62.67 -11.08
C ASN A 4 -44.68 61.50 -11.04
N CYS A 5 -44.18 60.27 -11.08
CA CYS A 5 -44.96 59.05 -10.91
C CYS A 5 -44.90 58.62 -9.44
N GLY A 6 -46.03 58.71 -8.73
CA GLY A 6 -46.21 58.05 -7.44
C GLY A 6 -46.65 56.60 -7.64
N GLU A 7 -45.91 55.66 -7.08
CA GLU A 7 -46.27 54.24 -7.03
C GLU A 7 -47.48 54.02 -6.11
N ALA A 8 -48.63 53.67 -6.69
CA ALA A 8 -49.73 53.05 -5.97
C ALA A 8 -49.42 51.55 -5.83
N LYS A 9 -49.18 51.10 -4.59
CA LYS A 9 -49.18 49.67 -4.23
C LYS A 9 -50.60 49.28 -3.86
N ASP A 10 -51.31 48.65 -4.80
CA ASP A 10 -52.58 48.01 -4.51
C ASP A 10 -52.39 46.84 -3.54
N LYS A 11 -52.89 47.01 -2.31
CA LYS A 11 -53.13 45.92 -1.38
C LYS A 11 -54.49 45.30 -1.71
N ILE A 12 -54.49 44.16 -2.37
CA ILE A 12 -55.65 43.27 -2.40
C ILE A 12 -55.87 42.77 -0.96
N SER A 13 -57.00 43.16 -0.36
CA SER A 13 -57.44 42.68 0.95
C SER A 13 -58.64 41.76 0.74
N ILE A 14 -58.45 40.46 0.92
CA ILE A 14 -59.55 39.48 1.00
C ILE A 14 -59.86 39.29 2.49
N THR A 15 -61.09 39.64 2.89
CA THR A 15 -61.60 39.49 4.25
C THR A 15 -62.39 38.19 4.36
N THR A 16 -61.87 37.20 5.10
CA THR A 16 -62.69 36.15 5.72
C THR A 16 -62.12 35.75 7.09
N ASN A 17 -62.93 35.96 8.13
CA ASN A 17 -62.96 35.37 9.47
C ASN A 17 -61.66 34.80 10.08
N ASN A 18 -60.99 35.65 10.88
CA ASN A 18 -60.32 35.35 12.15
C ASN A 18 -59.52 34.05 12.28
N THR A 19 -58.31 34.03 11.69
CA THR A 19 -57.02 33.87 12.40
C THR A 19 -55.91 34.02 11.37
N ILE A 20 -55.24 35.18 11.33
CA ILE A 20 -54.04 35.37 10.51
C ILE A 20 -52.87 34.77 11.27
N ILE A 21 -52.50 33.52 10.95
CA ILE A 21 -51.14 33.05 11.20
C ILE A 21 -50.29 33.69 10.10
N SER A 22 -49.77 34.90 10.36
CA SER A 22 -48.68 35.39 9.54
C SER A 22 -47.50 34.47 9.81
N ASN A 23 -47.08 33.73 8.78
CA ASN A 23 -45.73 33.19 8.74
C ASN A 23 -44.82 34.43 8.79
N LYS A 24 -44.45 34.85 10.00
CA LYS A 24 -43.34 35.75 10.18
C LYS A 24 -42.17 35.04 9.52
N ASP A 25 -41.74 35.55 8.37
CA ASP A 25 -40.41 35.32 7.87
C ASP A 25 -39.46 35.57 9.05
N VAL A 26 -39.01 34.47 9.66
CA VAL A 26 -37.97 34.52 10.68
C VAL A 26 -36.75 34.99 9.93
N LYS A 27 -36.55 36.31 9.89
CA LYS A 27 -35.30 36.88 9.41
C LYS A 27 -34.21 36.23 10.27
N PRO A 28 -33.30 35.43 9.68
CA PRO A 28 -32.26 34.78 10.45
C PRO A 28 -31.52 35.88 11.22
N LYS A 29 -31.35 35.68 12.54
CA LYS A 29 -30.50 36.57 13.33
C LYS A 29 -29.14 36.60 12.63
N LYS A 30 -28.64 37.79 12.32
CA LYS A 30 -27.35 37.94 11.65
C LYS A 30 -26.26 37.46 12.62
N TYR A 31 -25.79 36.23 12.44
CA TYR A 31 -24.73 35.64 13.26
C TYR A 31 -23.39 36.18 12.78
N PHE A 32 -22.71 36.97 13.61
CA PHE A 32 -21.36 37.49 13.33
C PHE A 32 -20.24 36.49 13.66
N GLY A 33 -20.59 35.21 13.86
CA GLY A 33 -19.64 34.15 14.18
C GLY A 33 -19.20 33.38 12.94
N LYS A 34 -17.95 32.92 12.91
CA LYS A 34 -17.45 31.92 11.96
C LYS A 34 -18.08 30.53 12.16
N THR A 35 -19.05 30.39 13.07
CA THR A 35 -19.63 29.11 13.48
C THR A 35 -21.14 29.19 13.42
N LYS A 36 -21.77 28.19 12.82
CA LYS A 36 -23.21 28.15 12.51
C LYS A 36 -23.78 26.83 13.01
N PHE A 37 -24.66 26.89 14.00
CA PHE A 37 -25.35 25.69 14.45
C PHE A 37 -26.59 25.48 13.59
N VAL A 38 -26.77 24.27 13.05
CA VAL A 38 -27.94 23.97 12.18
C VAL A 38 -29.29 24.19 12.89
N LYS A 39 -29.32 24.10 14.23
CA LYS A 39 -30.52 24.40 15.04
C LYS A 39 -30.98 25.85 14.93
N ASP A 40 -30.04 26.79 14.72
CA ASP A 40 -30.34 28.21 14.56
C ASP A 40 -31.06 28.50 13.24
N TYR A 41 -31.01 27.53 12.31
CA TYR A 41 -31.70 27.52 11.02
C TYR A 41 -32.95 26.66 11.02
N GLY A 42 -33.38 26.16 12.19
CA GLY A 42 -34.62 25.40 12.36
C GLY A 42 -34.49 23.88 12.26
N ALA A 43 -33.27 23.33 12.25
CA ALA A 43 -33.05 21.88 12.29
C ALA A 43 -33.41 21.34 13.68
N ILE A 44 -34.17 20.24 13.74
CA ILE A 44 -34.59 19.61 15.01
C ILE A 44 -33.56 18.59 15.48
N GLY A 45 -33.05 17.78 14.55
CA GLY A 45 -32.12 16.71 14.85
C GLY A 45 -32.74 15.56 15.66
N ASP A 46 -33.95 15.12 15.29
CA ASP A 46 -34.62 13.97 15.88
C ASP A 46 -34.53 12.68 15.03
N GLY A 47 -33.87 12.75 13.87
CA GLY A 47 -33.78 11.66 12.89
C GLY A 47 -35.09 11.33 12.17
N ILE A 48 -36.18 12.05 12.42
CA ILE A 48 -37.51 11.80 11.85
C ILE A 48 -37.92 12.94 10.94
N LYS A 49 -37.84 14.18 11.45
CA LYS A 49 -38.15 15.38 10.68
C LYS A 49 -37.06 15.63 9.66
N ASP A 50 -37.49 15.98 8.45
CA ASP A 50 -36.58 16.39 7.38
C ASP A 50 -35.95 17.76 7.71
N ASP A 51 -34.65 17.74 7.98
CA ASP A 51 -33.84 18.91 8.31
C ASP A 51 -33.10 19.48 7.08
N THR A 52 -33.36 18.96 5.87
CA THR A 52 -32.64 19.34 4.64
C THR A 52 -32.60 20.85 4.43
N LYS A 53 -33.75 21.53 4.49
CA LYS A 53 -33.81 22.98 4.27
C LYS A 53 -33.04 23.78 5.31
N ALA A 54 -33.08 23.36 6.57
CA ALA A 54 -32.40 24.04 7.67
C ALA A 54 -30.88 23.90 7.54
N ILE A 55 -30.40 22.69 7.24
CA ILE A 55 -28.97 22.43 7.04
C ILE A 55 -28.47 23.16 5.78
N GLN A 56 -29.25 23.13 4.69
CA GLN A 56 -28.91 23.87 3.47
C GLN A 56 -28.82 25.38 3.73
N SER A 57 -29.73 25.95 4.52
CA SER A 57 -29.68 27.37 4.88
C SER A 57 -28.44 27.71 5.69
N ALA A 58 -28.00 26.82 6.60
CA ALA A 58 -26.75 27.01 7.35
C ALA A 58 -25.52 26.99 6.44
N LEU A 59 -25.52 26.12 5.43
CA LEU A 59 -24.48 26.07 4.39
C LEU A 59 -24.50 27.34 3.53
N ASP A 60 -25.66 27.79 3.07
CA ASP A 60 -25.83 28.93 2.17
C ASP A 60 -25.50 30.28 2.84
N ASP A 61 -25.59 30.38 4.17
CA ASP A 61 -25.27 31.61 4.92
C ASP A 61 -23.77 32.02 4.82
N GLY A 62 -22.93 31.28 4.10
CA GLY A 62 -21.54 31.64 3.79
C GLY A 62 -20.46 30.88 4.56
N ASN A 63 -19.27 31.47 4.67
CA ASN A 63 -18.05 30.83 5.16
C ASN A 63 -18.11 30.41 6.64
N GLY A 64 -17.33 29.39 7.00
CA GLY A 64 -17.07 29.01 8.40
C GLY A 64 -17.36 27.55 8.72
N THR A 65 -17.59 27.28 10.01
CA THR A 65 -17.90 25.95 10.55
C THR A 65 -19.41 25.78 10.71
N VAL A 66 -19.99 24.81 10.01
CA VAL A 66 -21.36 24.33 10.23
C VAL A 66 -21.32 23.18 11.24
N ILE A 67 -22.02 23.35 12.36
CA ILE A 67 -22.05 22.38 13.47
C ILE A 67 -23.38 21.62 13.49
N LEU A 68 -23.30 20.29 13.49
CA LEU A 68 -24.39 19.37 13.76
C LEU A 68 -24.22 18.78 15.17
N GLN A 69 -25.32 18.67 15.92
CA GLN A 69 -25.27 18.26 17.32
C GLN A 69 -26.03 16.94 17.59
N LYS A 70 -26.76 16.41 16.59
CA LYS A 70 -27.70 15.28 16.74
C LYS A 70 -27.88 14.49 15.43
N THR A 71 -28.82 13.55 15.41
CA THR A 71 -29.25 12.80 14.23
C THR A 71 -30.19 13.61 13.35
N HIS A 72 -29.82 13.87 12.10
CA HIS A 72 -30.60 14.67 11.15
C HIS A 72 -31.05 13.82 9.97
N LYS A 73 -32.34 13.83 9.64
CA LYS A 73 -32.83 13.22 8.40
C LYS A 73 -32.72 14.23 7.26
N ILE A 74 -32.23 13.79 6.11
CA ILE A 74 -32.22 14.57 4.87
C ILE A 74 -32.89 13.79 3.74
N SER A 75 -33.79 14.45 3.01
CA SER A 75 -34.49 13.87 1.86
C SER A 75 -34.07 14.44 0.52
N ALA A 76 -33.13 15.39 0.49
CA ALA A 76 -32.46 15.81 -0.74
C ALA A 76 -30.97 16.09 -0.49
N SER A 77 -30.21 16.13 -1.58
CA SER A 77 -28.78 16.45 -1.55
C SER A 77 -28.52 17.86 -1.02
N LEU A 78 -27.53 17.96 -0.13
CA LEU A 78 -27.04 19.23 0.40
C LEU A 78 -25.94 19.75 -0.49
N ILE A 79 -26.09 20.97 -1.01
CA ILE A 79 -25.16 21.57 -1.98
C ILE A 79 -24.41 22.72 -1.32
N ASN A 80 -23.12 22.56 -1.12
CA ASN A 80 -22.27 23.70 -0.75
C ASN A 80 -21.86 24.47 -2.01
N ARG A 81 -22.27 25.73 -2.12
CA ARG A 81 -21.92 26.65 -3.23
C ARG A 81 -20.87 27.70 -2.82
N ASN A 82 -20.42 27.68 -1.58
CA ASN A 82 -19.47 28.66 -1.08
C ASN A 82 -18.04 28.26 -1.43
N LYS A 83 -17.32 29.19 -2.07
CA LYS A 83 -15.95 28.94 -2.55
C LYS A 83 -14.89 28.82 -1.45
N ASN A 84 -15.20 29.28 -0.24
CA ASN A 84 -14.22 29.36 0.84
C ASN A 84 -14.29 28.14 1.77
N VAL A 85 -13.31 28.06 2.68
CA VAL A 85 -13.15 27.01 3.68
C VAL A 85 -14.46 26.75 4.42
N ILE A 86 -14.98 25.52 4.29
CA ILE A 86 -16.11 25.04 5.09
C ILE A 86 -15.68 23.86 5.94
N THR A 87 -15.94 24.00 7.24
CA THR A 87 -15.81 22.92 8.20
C THR A 87 -17.21 22.40 8.54
N PHE A 88 -17.50 21.13 8.29
CA PHE A 88 -18.74 20.47 8.66
C PHE A 88 -18.45 19.55 9.85
N GLN A 89 -18.86 19.93 11.06
CA GLN A 89 -18.44 19.27 12.30
C GLN A 89 -19.62 18.69 13.09
N GLY A 90 -19.54 17.40 13.45
CA GLY A 90 -20.60 16.67 14.15
C GLY A 90 -20.46 16.54 15.68
N GLN A 91 -19.38 17.06 16.28
CA GLN A 91 -19.14 17.03 17.74
C GLN A 91 -19.24 15.62 18.36
N GLY A 92 -18.95 14.57 17.59
CA GLY A 92 -19.00 13.17 17.99
C GLY A 92 -20.41 12.60 18.20
N LYS A 93 -21.46 13.37 17.92
CA LYS A 93 -22.87 13.00 18.15
C LYS A 93 -23.75 13.11 16.92
N ALA A 94 -23.22 13.66 15.81
CA ALA A 94 -24.01 13.87 14.62
C ALA A 94 -24.09 12.60 13.75
N GLU A 95 -25.31 12.26 13.39
CA GLU A 95 -25.61 11.22 12.40
C GLU A 95 -26.53 11.81 11.33
N ILE A 96 -26.33 11.45 10.08
CA ILE A 96 -27.11 11.96 8.96
C ILE A 96 -27.80 10.78 8.30
N LEU A 97 -29.13 10.76 8.40
CA LEU A 97 -29.99 9.74 7.81
C LEU A 97 -30.42 10.24 6.43
N ALA A 98 -29.66 9.85 5.41
CA ALA A 98 -29.92 10.19 4.03
C ALA A 98 -30.91 9.19 3.40
N THR A 99 -31.78 9.65 2.51
CA THR A 99 -32.48 8.76 1.58
C THR A 99 -31.52 8.26 0.50
N GLU A 100 -31.83 7.16 -0.20
CA GLU A 100 -30.93 6.49 -1.17
C GLU A 100 -30.35 7.41 -2.27
N ASN A 101 -31.00 8.56 -2.54
CA ASN A 101 -30.56 9.55 -3.53
C ASN A 101 -30.01 10.86 -2.95
N SER A 102 -29.86 10.96 -1.63
CA SER A 102 -29.37 12.18 -0.96
C SER A 102 -27.87 12.06 -0.69
N PHE A 103 -27.11 13.01 -1.20
CA PHE A 103 -25.67 13.10 -1.00
C PHE A 103 -25.27 14.51 -0.60
N PHE A 104 -24.18 14.63 0.14
CA PHE A 104 -23.49 15.90 0.27
C PHE A 104 -22.76 16.17 -1.03
N LYS A 105 -23.13 17.25 -1.74
CA LYS A 105 -22.45 17.75 -2.93
C LYS A 105 -21.69 19.02 -2.56
N PHE A 106 -20.38 19.00 -2.68
CA PHE A 106 -19.57 20.20 -2.48
C PHE A 106 -19.06 20.68 -3.83
N GLU A 107 -19.52 21.86 -4.26
CA GLU A 107 -19.15 22.46 -5.55
C GLU A 107 -18.23 23.66 -5.31
N ASN A 108 -17.21 23.82 -6.16
CA ASN A 108 -16.37 25.03 -6.23
C ASN A 108 -15.66 25.47 -4.93
N PHE A 109 -15.31 24.55 -4.02
CA PHE A 109 -14.64 24.86 -2.75
C PHE A 109 -13.11 24.91 -2.87
N ASN A 110 -12.45 25.73 -2.05
CA ASN A 110 -10.98 25.73 -1.92
C ASN A 110 -10.50 24.70 -0.88
N ASP A 111 -11.09 24.72 0.31
CA ASP A 111 -10.80 23.76 1.38
C ASP A 111 -12.11 23.26 1.99
N ILE A 112 -12.14 21.97 2.31
CA ILE A 112 -13.25 21.35 3.03
C ILE A 112 -12.70 20.51 4.18
N THR A 113 -13.31 20.65 5.35
CA THR A 113 -13.09 19.74 6.48
C THR A 113 -14.42 19.15 6.90
N ILE A 114 -14.58 17.85 6.87
CA ILE A 114 -15.72 17.15 7.47
C ILE A 114 -15.16 16.41 8.68
N SER A 115 -15.73 16.62 9.86
CA SER A 115 -15.24 15.99 11.07
C SER A 115 -16.33 15.46 12.00
N GLU A 116 -16.12 14.29 12.58
CA GLU A 116 -16.96 13.71 13.64
C GLU A 116 -18.43 13.51 13.21
N VAL A 117 -18.65 13.13 11.95
CA VAL A 117 -19.98 12.90 11.34
C VAL A 117 -20.13 11.43 10.93
N LYS A 118 -21.27 10.84 11.27
CA LYS A 118 -21.73 9.53 10.75
C LYS A 118 -22.82 9.73 9.69
N ALA A 119 -22.82 8.95 8.61
CA ALA A 119 -23.90 8.99 7.60
C ALA A 119 -24.49 7.60 7.33
N ASN A 120 -25.79 7.53 7.06
CA ASN A 120 -26.53 6.29 6.79
C ASN A 120 -27.65 6.53 5.74
N PRO A 121 -27.57 5.96 4.52
CA PRO A 121 -26.43 5.22 4.00
C PRO A 121 -25.22 6.15 3.88
N PRO A 122 -23.99 5.61 3.89
CA PRO A 122 -22.80 6.42 4.14
C PRO A 122 -22.37 7.34 2.99
N PHE A 123 -23.22 7.76 2.04
CA PHE A 123 -22.74 8.41 0.80
C PHE A 123 -22.48 9.93 0.91
N LEU A 124 -21.22 10.33 0.71
CA LEU A 124 -20.74 11.69 0.46
C LEU A 124 -20.23 11.77 -0.98
N ASN A 125 -20.65 12.76 -1.78
CA ASN A 125 -20.18 12.91 -3.16
C ASN A 125 -19.46 14.26 -3.35
N LEU A 126 -18.14 14.24 -3.39
CA LEU A 126 -17.33 15.45 -3.56
C LEU A 126 -17.09 15.72 -5.06
N ILE A 127 -17.94 16.57 -5.66
CA ILE A 127 -17.84 16.98 -7.07
C ILE A 127 -17.36 18.43 -7.16
N GLY A 128 -16.04 18.64 -7.24
CA GLY A 128 -15.46 19.97 -7.49
C GLY A 128 -15.28 20.25 -9.00
N GLU A 129 -15.70 21.43 -9.46
CA GLU A 129 -15.48 21.87 -10.85
C GLU A 129 -14.18 22.68 -11.03
N ASP A 130 -13.49 23.04 -9.93
CA ASP A 130 -12.29 23.90 -9.89
C ASP A 130 -11.16 23.28 -9.02
N ASN A 131 -9.93 23.84 -9.09
CA ASN A 131 -8.78 23.41 -8.28
C ASN A 131 -9.05 23.65 -6.78
N TYR A 132 -9.08 22.60 -5.96
CA TYR A 132 -9.08 22.70 -4.49
C TYR A 132 -7.68 22.49 -3.91
N ASP A 133 -7.45 23.09 -2.74
CA ASP A 133 -6.20 23.02 -1.98
C ASP A 133 -6.21 21.82 -1.02
N THR A 134 -7.26 21.65 -0.21
CA THR A 134 -7.34 20.58 0.80
C THR A 134 -8.74 20.01 1.04
N VAL A 135 -8.88 18.68 0.95
CA VAL A 135 -10.04 17.93 1.51
C VAL A 135 -9.58 17.19 2.76
N LYS A 136 -10.26 17.41 3.89
CA LYS A 136 -10.04 16.71 5.17
C LYS A 136 -11.31 16.00 5.61
N ILE A 137 -11.25 14.70 5.84
CA ILE A 137 -12.34 13.91 6.44
C ILE A 137 -11.79 13.30 7.72
N LEU A 138 -12.30 13.68 8.89
CA LEU A 138 -11.68 13.42 10.20
C LEU A 138 -12.67 12.76 11.16
N ASN A 139 -12.38 11.57 11.70
CA ASN A 139 -13.27 10.89 12.65
C ASN A 139 -14.70 10.68 12.12
N CYS A 140 -14.86 10.50 10.82
CA CYS A 140 -16.15 10.30 10.17
C CYS A 140 -16.40 8.81 9.87
N ASP A 141 -17.67 8.41 9.88
CA ASP A 141 -18.17 7.13 9.37
C ASP A 141 -19.02 7.44 8.12
N ILE A 142 -18.31 7.66 7.00
CA ILE A 142 -18.86 8.04 5.70
C ILE A 142 -18.07 7.34 4.58
N HIS A 143 -18.77 6.96 3.53
CA HIS A 143 -18.31 6.51 2.21
C HIS A 143 -18.26 7.76 1.31
N ALA A 144 -17.05 8.23 1.01
CA ALA A 144 -16.85 9.35 0.10
C ALA A 144 -16.58 8.86 -1.32
N ASP A 145 -17.46 9.18 -2.26
CA ASP A 145 -17.13 9.18 -3.69
C ASP A 145 -16.53 10.55 -4.04
N ILE A 146 -15.34 10.53 -4.63
CA ILE A 146 -14.67 11.73 -5.14
C ILE A 146 -14.52 11.54 -6.65
N SER A 147 -15.64 11.67 -7.38
CA SER A 147 -15.70 11.47 -8.82
C SER A 147 -15.81 12.80 -9.59
N LYS A 148 -15.08 12.91 -10.71
CA LYS A 148 -15.07 14.04 -11.67
C LYS A 148 -14.57 15.39 -11.13
N THR A 149 -13.28 15.50 -10.83
CA THR A 149 -12.65 16.79 -10.48
C THR A 149 -11.45 17.14 -11.37
N PRO A 150 -11.27 18.41 -11.78
CA PRO A 150 -10.01 18.89 -12.29
C PRO A 150 -9.00 19.05 -11.14
N VAL A 151 -7.79 18.53 -11.35
CA VAL A 151 -6.51 18.89 -10.72
C VAL A 151 -6.57 19.44 -9.27
N ALA A 152 -6.56 18.57 -8.26
CA ALA A 152 -6.15 18.97 -6.92
C ALA A 152 -4.68 19.42 -6.94
N LYS A 153 -4.37 20.68 -6.58
CA LYS A 153 -3.00 21.21 -6.68
C LYS A 153 -2.07 20.68 -5.61
N ASN A 154 -2.58 20.44 -4.39
CA ASN A 154 -1.73 20.31 -3.21
C ASN A 154 -1.94 18.96 -2.46
N TYR A 155 -3.06 18.72 -1.75
CA TYR A 155 -3.19 17.50 -0.93
C TYR A 155 -4.65 17.01 -0.76
N ALA A 156 -4.87 15.70 -0.86
CA ALA A 156 -6.05 15.05 -0.30
C ALA A 156 -5.64 14.32 0.98
N ILE A 157 -6.15 14.76 2.14
CA ILE A 157 -5.88 14.15 3.45
C ILE A 157 -7.15 13.46 3.92
N LEU A 158 -7.23 12.16 3.66
CA LEU A 158 -8.32 11.32 4.10
C LEU A 158 -7.90 10.70 5.44
N ALA A 159 -8.51 11.17 6.54
CA ALA A 159 -8.37 10.67 7.91
C ALA A 159 -7.10 11.05 8.69
N THR A 160 -7.21 12.08 9.54
CA THR A 160 -6.52 12.06 10.84
C THR A 160 -7.52 11.69 11.94
N GLY A 161 -7.46 10.45 12.43
CA GLY A 161 -8.19 9.96 13.61
C GLY A 161 -9.35 8.96 13.37
N SER A 162 -9.81 8.77 12.12
CA SER A 162 -10.83 7.75 11.82
C SER A 162 -10.29 6.34 12.04
N GLN A 163 -11.06 5.48 12.72
CA GLN A 163 -10.71 4.07 12.95
C GLN A 163 -11.06 3.18 11.75
N HIS A 164 -12.00 3.62 10.91
CA HIS A 164 -12.51 2.90 9.75
C HIS A 164 -12.51 3.82 8.52
N ILE A 165 -11.88 3.37 7.44
CA ILE A 165 -11.87 4.00 6.12
C ILE A 165 -12.29 2.91 5.13
N ALA A 166 -13.56 2.86 4.76
CA ALA A 166 -14.09 1.81 3.90
C ALA A 166 -14.84 2.38 2.70
N GLY A 167 -14.79 1.65 1.58
CA GLY A 167 -15.60 1.92 0.40
C GLY A 167 -15.21 3.14 -0.41
N ILE A 168 -14.01 3.70 -0.26
CA ILE A 168 -13.64 4.88 -1.04
C ILE A 168 -13.27 4.45 -2.47
N ASP A 169 -14.09 4.82 -3.45
CA ASP A 169 -13.73 4.78 -4.87
C ASP A 169 -13.15 6.14 -5.28
N MET A 170 -11.83 6.15 -5.48
CA MET A 170 -11.09 7.31 -5.95
C MET A 170 -10.66 7.07 -7.40
N ASN A 171 -11.42 7.64 -8.34
CA ASN A 171 -11.12 7.59 -9.75
C ASN A 171 -10.70 8.97 -10.29
N TYR A 172 -9.40 9.25 -10.29
CA TYR A 172 -8.86 10.55 -10.73
C TYR A 172 -8.35 10.50 -12.17
N ASN A 173 -9.01 11.18 -13.11
CA ASN A 173 -8.65 11.11 -14.55
C ASN A 173 -7.65 12.19 -15.02
N SER A 174 -7.25 13.16 -14.20
CA SER A 174 -6.34 14.23 -14.64
C SER A 174 -5.51 14.84 -13.49
N PHE A 175 -4.19 14.64 -13.50
CA PHE A 175 -3.26 15.27 -12.57
C PHE A 175 -2.29 16.24 -13.27
N THR A 176 -2.05 17.41 -12.67
CA THR A 176 -0.80 18.18 -12.86
C THR A 176 0.29 17.64 -11.91
N ASN A 177 1.51 18.19 -11.89
CA ASN A 177 2.72 17.49 -11.44
C ASN A 177 2.91 17.28 -9.92
N THR A 178 1.94 17.59 -9.05
CA THR A 178 2.20 17.76 -7.59
C THR A 178 1.31 16.97 -6.63
N THR A 179 0.25 16.29 -7.06
CA THR A 179 -0.72 15.73 -6.10
C THR A 179 -0.19 14.49 -5.37
N VAL A 180 -0.07 14.59 -4.05
CA VAL A 180 0.31 13.50 -3.15
C VAL A 180 -0.90 13.09 -2.31
N PHE A 181 -1.30 11.83 -2.40
CA PHE A 181 -2.28 11.27 -1.46
C PHE A 181 -1.59 10.89 -0.15
N TYR A 182 -2.04 11.51 0.95
CA TYR A 182 -1.59 11.18 2.31
C TYR A 182 -2.79 10.66 3.11
N ALA A 183 -2.86 9.35 3.33
CA ALA A 183 -3.96 8.76 4.08
C ALA A 183 -3.83 8.88 5.61
N ALA A 184 -2.64 9.21 6.15
CA ALA A 184 -2.37 8.87 7.54
C ALA A 184 -1.10 9.43 8.19
N LYS A 185 -0.52 10.56 7.74
CA LYS A 185 0.75 11.01 8.34
C LYS A 185 0.54 11.33 9.84
N GLU A 186 1.23 10.58 10.72
CA GLU A 186 1.20 10.73 12.18
C GLU A 186 -0.13 10.37 12.87
N LEU A 187 -0.90 9.43 12.30
CA LEU A 187 -2.03 8.83 13.02
C LEU A 187 -1.58 8.18 14.34
N SER A 188 -2.12 8.67 15.46
CA SER A 188 -2.13 8.02 16.77
C SER A 188 -3.49 7.35 17.00
N THR A 189 -3.76 6.26 16.29
CA THR A 189 -4.97 5.46 16.48
C THR A 189 -4.56 4.04 16.87
N SER A 190 -5.22 3.41 17.85
CA SER A 190 -4.91 2.01 18.19
C SER A 190 -5.15 1.07 17.01
N LYS A 191 -6.07 1.42 16.11
CA LYS A 191 -6.45 0.64 14.94
C LYS A 191 -6.70 1.53 13.72
N LEU A 192 -6.25 1.09 12.55
CA LEU A 192 -6.60 1.64 11.25
C LEU A 192 -7.12 0.51 10.35
N GLU A 193 -8.31 0.67 9.78
CA GLU A 193 -8.83 -0.24 8.77
C GLU A 193 -9.05 0.50 7.45
N MET A 194 -8.44 0.01 6.37
CA MET A 194 -8.66 0.43 5.00
C MET A 194 -9.19 -0.76 4.20
N LYS A 195 -10.51 -0.76 3.92
CA LYS A 195 -11.19 -1.89 3.27
C LYS A 195 -11.96 -1.50 2.02
N ASP A 196 -11.94 -2.38 1.03
CA ASP A 196 -12.76 -2.31 -0.18
C ASP A 196 -12.61 -0.98 -0.94
N ASN A 197 -11.42 -0.39 -0.92
CA ASN A 197 -11.14 0.87 -1.61
C ASN A 197 -10.64 0.61 -3.04
N VAL A 198 -10.99 1.48 -3.98
CA VAL A 198 -10.45 1.49 -5.34
C VAL A 198 -9.68 2.78 -5.54
N ILE A 199 -8.39 2.69 -5.81
CA ILE A 199 -7.47 3.82 -5.88
C ILE A 199 -6.81 3.80 -7.25
N LYS A 200 -7.21 4.72 -8.13
CA LYS A 200 -6.73 4.75 -9.51
C LYS A 200 -5.91 5.99 -9.85
N ASN A 201 -5.03 5.85 -10.83
CA ASN A 201 -4.37 6.94 -11.57
C ASN A 201 -3.52 7.93 -10.75
N PHE A 202 -3.09 7.57 -9.54
CA PHE A 202 -2.32 8.48 -8.69
C PHE A 202 -0.87 8.67 -9.16
N LYS A 203 -0.36 9.91 -9.09
CA LYS A 203 1.07 10.21 -9.34
C LYS A 203 1.96 9.92 -8.13
N SER A 204 1.40 10.00 -6.93
CA SER A 204 2.12 9.91 -5.67
C SER A 204 1.16 9.47 -4.57
N PHE A 205 1.47 8.35 -3.91
CA PHE A 205 0.65 7.78 -2.86
C PHE A 205 1.52 7.32 -1.72
N VAL A 206 1.26 7.85 -0.52
CA VAL A 206 1.97 7.46 0.69
C VAL A 206 0.96 7.27 1.81
N ILE A 207 0.89 6.04 2.31
CA ILE A 207 0.27 5.73 3.58
C ILE A 207 1.38 5.58 4.60
N ALA A 208 1.59 6.59 5.44
CA ALA A 208 2.65 6.59 6.44
C ALA A 208 2.05 6.51 7.84
N ILE A 209 1.91 5.31 8.39
CA ILE A 209 1.31 5.09 9.71
C ILE A 209 2.45 4.95 10.72
N LYS A 210 2.51 5.89 11.68
CA LYS A 210 3.62 5.99 12.63
C LYS A 210 3.28 5.42 14.01
N ASN A 211 2.05 5.62 14.50
CA ASN A 211 1.68 5.36 15.89
C ASN A 211 0.37 4.57 16.00
N SER A 212 0.26 3.44 15.31
CA SER A 212 -0.88 2.53 15.44
C SER A 212 -0.44 1.16 15.94
N ASP A 213 -1.28 0.50 16.73
CA ASP A 213 -1.01 -0.87 17.16
C ASP A 213 -1.35 -1.84 16.03
N TYR A 214 -2.46 -1.62 15.33
CA TYR A 214 -2.98 -2.52 14.30
C TYR A 214 -3.37 -1.78 13.03
N THR A 215 -2.93 -2.27 11.87
CA THR A 215 -3.43 -1.81 10.57
C THR A 215 -3.97 -2.97 9.75
N TYR A 216 -5.16 -2.79 9.19
CA TYR A 216 -5.80 -3.74 8.29
C TYR A 216 -5.99 -3.08 6.92
N PHE A 217 -5.38 -3.66 5.90
CA PHE A 217 -5.51 -3.29 4.50
C PHE A 217 -6.13 -4.48 3.78
N GLU A 218 -7.44 -4.44 3.55
CA GLU A 218 -8.20 -5.60 3.03
C GLU A 218 -8.99 -5.27 1.77
N ASN A 219 -8.96 -6.15 0.76
CA ASN A 219 -9.78 -6.04 -0.47
C ASN A 219 -9.59 -4.72 -1.26
N ASN A 220 -8.45 -4.04 -1.14
CA ASN A 220 -8.25 -2.79 -1.88
C ASN A 220 -7.72 -3.07 -3.29
N LYS A 221 -8.17 -2.29 -4.27
CA LYS A 221 -7.62 -2.24 -5.63
C LYS A 221 -6.82 -0.95 -5.81
N ILE A 222 -5.53 -1.05 -6.07
CA ILE A 222 -4.62 0.08 -6.29
C ILE A 222 -4.04 -0.06 -7.69
N ASP A 223 -4.36 0.86 -8.59
CA ASP A 223 -3.98 0.80 -10.01
C ASP A 223 -3.53 2.18 -10.50
N GLY A 224 -2.24 2.43 -10.73
CA GLY A 224 -1.83 3.76 -11.13
C GLY A 224 -0.35 3.96 -11.44
N CYS A 225 -0.05 4.94 -12.29
CA CYS A 225 1.30 5.29 -12.68
C CYS A 225 1.90 6.36 -11.74
N MET A 226 2.81 5.95 -10.86
CA MET A 226 3.56 6.87 -9.99
C MET A 226 4.65 7.66 -10.75
N SER A 227 4.24 8.62 -11.57
CA SER A 227 5.14 9.59 -12.18
C SER A 227 5.35 10.79 -11.23
N GLY A 228 6.44 10.79 -10.47
CA GLY A 228 6.76 11.88 -9.54
C GLY A 228 8.24 12.19 -9.43
N THR A 229 8.58 13.47 -9.24
CA THR A 229 9.94 13.94 -9.03
C THR A 229 10.40 13.64 -7.60
N LYS A 230 11.22 12.59 -7.43
CA LYS A 230 12.13 12.31 -6.29
C LYS A 230 11.56 12.01 -4.89
N SER A 231 10.32 12.34 -4.55
CA SER A 231 9.89 12.36 -3.14
C SER A 231 9.09 11.16 -2.64
N VAL A 232 8.39 10.41 -3.50
CA VAL A 232 7.57 9.27 -3.04
C VAL A 232 8.36 7.98 -3.13
N ARG A 233 8.76 7.47 -1.96
CA ARG A 233 9.58 6.27 -1.81
C ARG A 233 8.80 5.02 -1.41
N VAL A 234 7.61 5.16 -0.84
CA VAL A 234 6.87 4.02 -0.23
C VAL A 234 5.37 4.16 -0.43
N LEU A 235 4.67 3.10 -0.90
CA LEU A 235 3.21 3.07 -0.98
C LEU A 235 2.58 2.95 0.42
N LEU A 236 3.03 1.96 1.21
CA LEU A 236 2.59 1.71 2.58
C LEU A 236 3.80 1.61 3.50
N ARG A 237 3.96 2.56 4.43
CA ARG A 237 4.93 2.50 5.51
C ARG A 237 4.22 2.16 6.82
N THR A 238 4.60 1.04 7.43
CA THR A 238 4.08 0.62 8.73
C THR A 238 5.21 0.54 9.75
N GLY A 239 4.95 0.99 10.97
CA GLY A 239 5.87 0.88 12.11
C GLY A 239 5.14 0.36 13.35
N LEU A 240 4.29 -0.64 13.16
CA LEU A 240 3.19 -0.97 14.07
C LEU A 240 3.46 -2.27 14.80
N LYS A 241 2.61 -2.64 15.76
CA LYS A 241 2.67 -3.96 16.40
C LYS A 241 2.28 -5.05 15.42
N GLU A 242 1.17 -4.84 14.69
CA GLU A 242 0.68 -5.77 13.66
C GLU A 242 0.11 -5.04 12.43
N THR A 243 0.41 -5.55 11.24
CA THR A 243 -0.12 -5.07 9.96
C THR A 243 -0.64 -6.27 9.18
N HIS A 244 -1.92 -6.23 8.81
CA HIS A 244 -2.56 -7.18 7.92
C HIS A 244 -2.76 -6.54 6.55
N PHE A 245 -2.16 -7.11 5.52
CA PHE A 245 -2.29 -6.73 4.13
C PHE A 245 -2.88 -7.93 3.39
N LYS A 246 -4.19 -7.93 3.16
CA LYS A 246 -4.94 -9.12 2.74
C LYS A 246 -5.82 -8.87 1.51
N ASN A 247 -5.79 -9.79 0.55
CA ASN A 247 -6.73 -9.78 -0.58
C ASN A 247 -6.68 -8.51 -1.45
N ASN A 248 -5.57 -7.77 -1.46
CA ASN A 248 -5.43 -6.55 -2.25
C ASN A 248 -4.96 -6.86 -3.67
N LEU A 249 -5.41 -6.06 -4.64
CA LEU A 249 -4.89 -6.03 -6.00
C LEU A 249 -4.08 -4.74 -6.19
N ILE A 250 -2.77 -4.86 -6.35
CA ILE A 250 -1.90 -3.73 -6.69
C ILE A 250 -1.40 -3.96 -8.11
N GLU A 251 -1.76 -3.08 -9.04
CA GLU A 251 -1.40 -3.24 -10.44
C GLU A 251 -0.88 -1.98 -11.12
N ASN A 252 -0.11 -2.18 -12.18
CA ASN A 252 0.38 -1.14 -13.10
C ASN A 252 1.14 0.02 -12.43
N ILE A 253 1.72 -0.23 -11.25
CA ILE A 253 2.54 0.77 -10.55
C ILE A 253 3.83 0.97 -11.31
N ASN A 254 4.02 2.15 -11.90
CA ASN A 254 5.27 2.51 -12.55
C ASN A 254 5.95 3.67 -11.84
N SER A 255 7.08 3.40 -11.18
CA SER A 255 7.85 4.45 -10.51
C SER A 255 9.35 4.29 -10.68
N ASN A 256 9.98 5.34 -11.18
CA ASN A 256 11.44 5.47 -11.21
C ASN A 256 12.03 5.94 -9.85
N VAL A 257 11.19 6.11 -8.82
CA VAL A 257 11.60 6.69 -7.52
C VAL A 257 11.09 5.90 -6.31
N MET A 258 10.22 4.91 -6.52
CA MET A 258 9.71 4.07 -5.45
C MET A 258 10.83 3.18 -4.90
N THR A 259 11.07 3.21 -3.60
CA THR A 259 11.99 2.27 -2.94
C THR A 259 11.29 1.00 -2.51
N SER A 260 10.00 1.06 -2.14
CA SER A 260 9.24 -0.14 -1.83
C SER A 260 7.73 0.06 -1.99
N VAL A 261 6.98 -1.01 -2.25
CA VAL A 261 5.52 -0.97 -2.13
C VAL A 261 5.17 -0.93 -0.65
N ILE A 262 5.58 -1.94 0.11
CA ILE A 262 5.40 -2.01 1.56
C ILE A 262 6.76 -1.81 2.23
N TYR A 263 6.84 -0.88 3.18
CA TYR A 263 7.98 -0.69 4.07
C TYR A 263 7.54 -0.96 5.51
N SER A 264 7.99 -2.07 6.09
CA SER A 264 7.75 -2.38 7.50
C SER A 264 8.98 -1.97 8.31
N SER A 265 8.80 -1.10 9.30
CA SER A 265 9.87 -0.64 10.18
C SER A 265 9.86 -1.29 11.56
N SER A 266 8.80 -2.02 11.92
CA SER A 266 8.72 -2.82 13.15
C SER A 266 7.49 -3.75 13.14
N GLY A 267 7.48 -4.71 14.07
CA GLY A 267 6.33 -5.56 14.40
C GLY A 267 6.07 -6.72 13.44
N THR A 268 4.81 -7.14 13.35
CA THR A 268 4.39 -8.29 12.55
C THR A 268 3.67 -7.84 11.28
N LEU A 269 4.09 -8.35 10.13
CA LEU A 269 3.43 -8.16 8.84
C LEU A 269 2.82 -9.47 8.37
N PHE A 270 1.50 -9.49 8.19
CA PHE A 270 0.76 -10.55 7.53
C PHE A 270 0.37 -10.09 6.13
N CYS A 271 0.96 -10.67 5.09
CA CYS A 271 0.69 -10.38 3.69
C CYS A 271 0.06 -11.62 3.04
N ASP A 272 -1.27 -11.68 2.95
CA ASP A 272 -2.01 -12.88 2.52
C ASP A 272 -2.92 -12.64 1.30
N LYS A 273 -2.88 -13.53 0.30
CA LYS A 273 -3.81 -13.53 -0.85
C LYS A 273 -3.80 -12.25 -1.70
N ASN A 274 -2.70 -11.51 -1.72
CA ASN A 274 -2.58 -10.30 -2.54
C ASN A 274 -2.09 -10.62 -3.96
N THR A 275 -2.45 -9.76 -4.91
CA THR A 275 -1.93 -9.80 -6.27
C THR A 275 -1.15 -8.53 -6.57
N PHE A 276 0.14 -8.68 -6.93
CA PHE A 276 1.02 -7.60 -7.36
C PHE A 276 1.33 -7.80 -8.84
N ASN A 277 0.75 -6.97 -9.70
CA ASN A 277 0.82 -7.13 -11.15
C ASN A 277 1.50 -5.92 -11.83
N ASN A 278 2.47 -6.16 -12.70
CA ASN A 278 3.13 -5.11 -13.49
C ASN A 278 3.70 -3.95 -12.65
N ILE A 279 4.29 -4.26 -11.50
CA ILE A 279 4.95 -3.27 -10.64
C ILE A 279 6.37 -2.98 -11.18
N LYS A 280 6.64 -1.75 -11.58
CA LYS A 280 7.90 -1.28 -12.16
C LYS A 280 8.64 -0.36 -11.19
N GLY A 281 9.94 -0.62 -11.05
CA GLY A 281 10.85 0.06 -10.14
C GLY A 281 12.15 0.51 -10.79
N ASP A 282 12.98 1.24 -10.06
CA ASP A 282 14.23 1.86 -10.54
C ASP A 282 15.46 0.95 -10.52
N GLY A 283 15.31 -0.31 -10.10
CA GLY A 283 16.43 -1.21 -9.85
C GLY A 283 16.66 -1.54 -8.37
N ASN A 284 16.27 -0.60 -7.50
CA ASN A 284 16.42 -0.66 -6.05
C ASN A 284 15.07 -0.66 -5.34
N SER A 285 13.98 -0.78 -6.09
CA SER A 285 12.63 -0.93 -5.57
C SER A 285 12.41 -2.36 -5.06
N TYR A 286 11.58 -2.49 -4.03
CA TYR A 286 11.17 -3.75 -3.44
C TYR A 286 9.63 -3.85 -3.37
N ILE A 287 9.05 -5.04 -3.36
CA ILE A 287 7.63 -5.18 -3.00
C ILE A 287 7.48 -5.02 -1.50
N ILE A 288 8.28 -5.73 -0.71
CA ILE A 288 8.32 -5.56 0.75
C ILE A 288 9.76 -5.31 1.18
N ALA A 289 9.99 -4.24 1.92
CA ALA A 289 11.29 -3.90 2.46
C ALA A 289 11.25 -3.66 3.96
N ASP A 290 12.30 -4.11 4.65
CA ASP A 290 12.70 -3.65 5.96
C ASP A 290 14.19 -3.27 5.92
N LYS A 291 14.51 -2.14 6.57
CA LYS A 291 15.88 -1.69 6.82
C LYS A 291 16.12 -1.33 8.29
N SER A 292 15.17 -1.65 9.17
CA SER A 292 15.25 -1.38 10.59
C SER A 292 16.10 -2.43 11.29
N SER A 293 16.66 -2.06 12.44
CA SER A 293 17.30 -2.99 13.37
C SER A 293 16.29 -3.65 14.32
N SER A 294 15.00 -3.35 14.17
CA SER A 294 13.95 -3.84 15.07
C SER A 294 13.64 -5.32 14.79
N LYS A 295 13.08 -6.01 15.78
CA LYS A 295 12.61 -7.39 15.59
C LYS A 295 11.31 -7.36 14.81
N GLN A 296 11.28 -8.00 13.65
CA GLN A 296 10.05 -8.15 12.86
C GLN A 296 9.68 -9.61 12.63
N LYS A 297 8.41 -9.84 12.35
CA LYS A 297 7.89 -11.13 11.90
C LYS A 297 7.12 -10.93 10.61
N TRP A 298 7.49 -11.63 9.55
CA TRP A 298 6.80 -11.55 8.26
C TRP A 298 6.17 -12.88 7.93
N PHE A 299 4.88 -12.85 7.63
CA PHE A 299 4.09 -13.97 7.14
C PHE A 299 3.56 -13.59 5.76
N ILE A 300 4.22 -14.06 4.71
CA ILE A 300 3.91 -13.73 3.31
C ILE A 300 3.34 -14.99 2.66
N THR A 301 2.02 -15.07 2.54
CA THR A 301 1.33 -16.29 2.16
C THR A 301 0.36 -16.12 0.98
N ASN A 302 0.26 -17.12 0.11
CA ASN A 302 -0.79 -17.18 -0.92
C ASN A 302 -0.84 -15.98 -1.88
N ASN A 303 0.25 -15.23 -2.05
CA ASN A 303 0.26 -14.05 -2.92
C ASN A 303 0.64 -14.43 -4.37
N THR A 304 0.19 -13.63 -5.33
CA THR A 304 0.63 -13.70 -6.73
C THR A 304 1.45 -12.47 -7.09
N TYR A 305 2.63 -12.68 -7.67
CA TYR A 305 3.52 -11.64 -8.15
C TYR A 305 3.74 -11.86 -9.64
N ASP A 306 3.25 -10.97 -10.50
CA ASP A 306 3.39 -11.12 -11.96
C ASP A 306 3.97 -9.86 -12.59
N GLN A 307 5.03 -10.03 -13.38
CA GLN A 307 5.83 -8.94 -13.97
C GLN A 307 5.86 -9.02 -15.50
N GLN A 308 4.70 -9.25 -16.13
CA GLN A 308 4.53 -9.66 -17.54
C GLN A 308 5.23 -8.82 -18.63
N LYS A 309 5.82 -7.65 -18.36
CA LYS A 309 6.24 -6.69 -19.39
C LYS A 309 7.57 -5.95 -19.19
N VAL A 310 8.49 -6.46 -18.36
CA VAL A 310 9.64 -5.64 -17.95
C VAL A 310 10.96 -6.29 -18.32
N VAL A 311 11.37 -6.13 -19.58
CA VAL A 311 12.63 -6.70 -20.11
C VAL A 311 13.87 -6.02 -19.50
N ASP A 312 13.74 -4.81 -18.93
CA ASP A 312 14.90 -3.98 -18.54
C ASP A 312 14.83 -3.29 -17.16
N GLN A 313 13.83 -3.55 -16.31
CA GLN A 313 13.73 -2.88 -15.00
C GLN A 313 13.74 -3.87 -13.84
N LYS A 314 14.48 -3.50 -12.78
CA LYS A 314 14.84 -4.37 -11.66
C LYS A 314 13.95 -4.03 -10.47
N LEU A 315 12.78 -4.65 -10.39
CA LEU A 315 12.05 -4.73 -9.13
C LEU A 315 12.52 -5.98 -8.39
N ASN A 316 13.00 -5.80 -7.16
CA ASN A 316 13.29 -6.90 -6.25
C ASN A 316 12.00 -7.28 -5.51
N GLY A 317 11.80 -8.55 -5.15
CA GLY A 317 10.56 -8.95 -4.48
C GLY A 317 10.57 -8.52 -3.00
N PHE A 318 11.41 -9.15 -2.19
CA PHE A 318 11.45 -8.91 -0.74
C PHE A 318 12.87 -8.67 -0.28
N ILE A 319 13.04 -7.71 0.63
CA ILE A 319 14.30 -7.53 1.37
C ILE A 319 14.02 -7.43 2.86
N SER A 320 14.53 -8.38 3.62
CA SER A 320 14.48 -8.34 5.07
C SER A 320 15.88 -8.13 5.63
N GLY A 321 16.20 -6.88 5.99
CA GLY A 321 17.37 -6.58 6.81
C GLY A 321 17.03 -6.67 8.30
N GLY A 322 17.87 -7.33 9.11
CA GLY A 322 17.77 -7.29 10.57
C GLY A 322 17.31 -8.59 11.21
N ASN A 323 16.82 -8.49 12.45
CA ASN A 323 16.60 -9.61 13.36
C ASN A 323 15.19 -10.21 13.20
N ASN A 324 14.89 -10.63 11.97
CA ASN A 324 13.54 -10.95 11.55
C ASN A 324 13.28 -12.46 11.48
N GLU A 325 12.05 -12.85 11.77
CA GLU A 325 11.47 -14.16 11.45
C GLU A 325 10.67 -14.00 10.16
N VAL A 326 11.04 -14.71 9.08
CA VAL A 326 10.44 -14.51 7.76
C VAL A 326 9.89 -15.83 7.24
N ILE A 327 8.57 -15.90 7.03
CA ILE A 327 7.87 -17.05 6.47
C ILE A 327 7.26 -16.62 5.13
N ILE A 328 7.69 -17.28 4.05
CA ILE A 328 7.22 -17.06 2.68
C ILE A 328 6.68 -18.38 2.17
N GLU A 329 5.35 -18.52 2.12
CA GLU A 329 4.70 -19.81 1.84
C GLU A 329 3.59 -19.73 0.78
N ASN A 330 3.48 -20.73 -0.09
CA ASN A 330 2.38 -20.87 -1.06
C ASN A 330 2.21 -19.66 -2.01
N ASN A 331 3.29 -18.92 -2.30
CA ASN A 331 3.22 -17.78 -3.23
C ASN A 331 3.50 -18.21 -4.67
N ASN A 332 3.00 -17.42 -5.63
CA ASN A 332 3.16 -17.64 -7.06
C ASN A 332 3.92 -16.46 -7.70
N PHE A 333 5.20 -16.66 -8.01
CA PHE A 333 6.07 -15.69 -8.67
C PHE A 333 6.13 -15.97 -10.17
N LYS A 334 5.61 -15.06 -10.98
CA LYS A 334 5.57 -15.14 -12.44
C LYS A 334 6.36 -14.01 -13.08
N ASN A 335 7.12 -14.35 -14.12
CA ASN A 335 7.84 -13.40 -14.96
C ASN A 335 8.77 -12.46 -14.19
N ALA A 336 9.20 -12.85 -13.00
CA ALA A 336 9.84 -11.92 -12.09
C ALA A 336 11.24 -11.50 -12.55
N GLY A 337 11.57 -10.26 -12.18
CA GLY A 337 12.88 -9.65 -12.37
C GLY A 337 13.96 -10.19 -11.44
N GLN A 338 15.01 -9.39 -11.20
CA GLN A 338 16.13 -9.75 -10.32
C GLN A 338 15.71 -9.91 -8.84
N LYS A 339 16.35 -10.86 -8.13
CA LYS A 339 16.32 -11.02 -6.65
C LYS A 339 14.92 -10.98 -6.05
N LEU A 340 14.16 -12.05 -6.28
CA LEU A 340 12.82 -12.21 -5.73
C LEU A 340 12.80 -12.17 -4.21
N ILE A 341 13.67 -12.93 -3.55
CA ILE A 341 13.75 -12.97 -2.09
C ILE A 341 15.19 -12.64 -1.72
N GLN A 342 15.40 -11.59 -0.94
CA GLN A 342 16.67 -11.27 -0.33
C GLN A 342 16.55 -11.29 1.20
N LEU A 343 17.26 -12.22 1.83
CA LEU A 343 17.31 -12.35 3.28
C LEU A 343 18.69 -11.96 3.79
N GLY A 344 18.70 -11.20 4.88
CA GLY A 344 19.90 -10.62 5.46
C GLY A 344 20.10 -9.17 5.00
N THR A 345 21.12 -8.56 5.56
CA THR A 345 21.36 -7.12 5.42
C THR A 345 22.67 -6.91 4.68
N THR A 346 22.85 -5.73 4.08
CA THR A 346 24.14 -5.30 3.52
C THR A 346 24.98 -4.50 4.52
N SER A 347 24.43 -4.12 5.66
CA SER A 347 25.15 -3.35 6.68
C SER A 347 25.95 -4.29 7.59
N LYS A 348 27.14 -3.82 8.00
CA LYS A 348 28.09 -4.56 8.82
C LYS A 348 27.63 -4.71 10.28
N ASP A 349 26.76 -3.83 10.74
CA ASP A 349 26.43 -3.68 12.16
C ASP A 349 25.08 -4.27 12.55
N SER A 350 24.40 -4.94 11.61
CA SER A 350 23.06 -5.47 11.83
C SER A 350 23.08 -6.88 12.42
N ILE A 351 22.22 -7.08 13.42
CA ILE A 351 21.95 -8.37 14.07
C ILE A 351 21.35 -9.35 13.05
N SER A 352 21.65 -10.64 13.21
CA SER A 352 21.26 -11.68 12.27
C SER A 352 19.75 -11.90 12.20
N THR A 353 19.21 -12.23 11.01
CA THR A 353 17.84 -12.79 10.93
C THR A 353 17.77 -14.04 11.80
N LYS A 354 16.62 -14.32 12.42
CA LYS A 354 16.51 -15.44 13.35
C LYS A 354 16.29 -16.75 12.63
N ILE A 355 15.18 -16.85 11.92
CA ILE A 355 14.72 -18.05 11.24
C ILE A 355 14.02 -17.58 9.98
N SER A 356 14.29 -18.21 8.85
CA SER A 356 13.57 -17.95 7.61
C SER A 356 13.08 -19.24 6.97
N ILE A 357 11.81 -19.27 6.57
CA ILE A 357 11.16 -20.42 5.95
C ILE A 357 10.63 -19.97 4.59
N ILE A 358 11.07 -20.63 3.52
CA ILE A 358 10.62 -20.39 2.15
C ILE A 358 10.06 -21.72 1.64
N LYS A 359 8.74 -21.87 1.67
CA LYS A 359 8.09 -23.16 1.50
C LYS A 359 6.98 -23.16 0.44
N ASN A 360 6.87 -24.22 -0.36
CA ASN A 360 5.74 -24.46 -1.26
C ASN A 360 5.45 -23.30 -2.24
N ASN A 361 6.45 -22.52 -2.64
CA ASN A 361 6.26 -21.43 -3.59
C ASN A 361 6.42 -21.92 -5.03
N LYS A 362 5.69 -21.31 -5.96
CA LYS A 362 5.83 -21.52 -7.40
C LYS A 362 6.58 -20.37 -8.04
N PHE A 363 7.66 -20.66 -8.75
CA PHE A 363 8.46 -19.71 -9.52
C PHE A 363 8.32 -20.05 -11.00
N GLN A 364 7.86 -19.13 -11.83
CA GLN A 364 7.61 -19.38 -13.25
C GLN A 364 8.18 -18.25 -14.11
N GLY A 365 8.93 -18.61 -15.14
CA GLY A 365 9.43 -17.66 -16.14
C GLY A 365 10.47 -16.69 -15.58
N ILE A 366 11.31 -17.14 -14.65
CA ILE A 366 12.36 -16.30 -14.05
C ILE A 366 13.52 -16.16 -15.02
N ARG A 367 13.94 -14.91 -15.26
CA ARG A 367 14.96 -14.56 -16.27
C ARG A 367 16.19 -13.88 -15.70
N TYR A 368 16.47 -14.00 -14.41
CA TYR A 368 17.58 -13.28 -13.79
C TYR A 368 18.33 -14.12 -12.77
N PRO A 369 19.61 -13.80 -12.51
CA PRO A 369 20.46 -14.55 -11.58
C PRO A 369 19.99 -14.34 -10.13
N GLY A 370 19.48 -15.39 -9.51
CA GLY A 370 19.16 -15.44 -8.08
C GLY A 370 17.67 -15.23 -7.78
N CYS A 371 16.90 -16.31 -7.62
CA CYS A 371 15.55 -16.23 -7.03
C CYS A 371 15.65 -15.86 -5.55
N ILE A 372 16.42 -16.63 -4.80
CA ILE A 372 16.62 -16.47 -3.35
C ILE A 372 18.07 -16.07 -3.13
N ASN A 373 18.29 -14.90 -2.57
CA ASN A 373 19.61 -14.38 -2.25
C ASN A 373 19.77 -14.30 -0.73
N LEU A 374 20.71 -15.07 -0.20
CA LEU A 374 21.05 -15.10 1.22
C LEU A 374 22.33 -14.29 1.43
N THR A 375 22.26 -13.24 2.26
CA THR A 375 23.37 -12.32 2.52
C THR A 375 23.83 -12.38 3.98
N PHE A 376 24.64 -11.41 4.42
CA PHE A 376 25.26 -11.40 5.76
C PHE A 376 24.27 -11.61 6.89
N ASN A 377 24.74 -12.31 7.91
CA ASN A 377 24.03 -12.52 9.17
C ASN A 377 22.63 -13.10 8.94
N THR A 378 22.49 -14.03 8.00
CA THR A 378 21.23 -14.77 7.89
C THR A 378 21.28 -15.92 8.89
N GLY A 379 20.30 -16.00 9.80
CA GLY A 379 20.14 -17.16 10.69
C GLY A 379 19.75 -18.42 9.94
N PRO A 380 19.30 -19.48 10.64
CA PRO A 380 18.79 -20.68 9.99
C PRO A 380 17.76 -20.39 8.88
N VAL A 381 17.95 -21.03 7.72
CA VAL A 381 17.03 -20.92 6.57
C VAL A 381 16.57 -22.30 6.12
N LEU A 382 15.27 -22.49 6.01
CA LEU A 382 14.65 -23.67 5.39
C LEU A 382 14.03 -23.28 4.04
N ILE A 383 14.44 -23.93 2.96
CA ILE A 383 13.91 -23.77 1.61
C ILE A 383 13.33 -25.12 1.18
N GLU A 384 12.00 -25.25 1.23
CA GLU A 384 11.33 -26.56 1.09
C GLU A 384 10.18 -26.57 0.06
N GLY A 385 10.06 -27.63 -0.74
CA GLY A 385 8.83 -27.90 -1.48
C GLY A 385 8.51 -26.89 -2.59
N ASN A 386 9.48 -26.08 -3.03
CA ASN A 386 9.24 -25.06 -4.03
C ASN A 386 9.28 -25.66 -5.46
N GLU A 387 8.42 -25.17 -6.33
CA GLU A 387 8.36 -25.53 -7.76
C GLU A 387 8.95 -24.40 -8.59
N VAL A 388 9.95 -24.68 -9.43
CA VAL A 388 10.58 -23.71 -10.33
C VAL A 388 10.43 -24.18 -11.76
N ASN A 389 9.76 -23.40 -12.60
CA ASN A 389 9.52 -23.68 -14.01
C ASN A 389 10.07 -22.56 -14.89
N ASP A 390 10.56 -22.93 -16.07
CA ASP A 390 11.04 -22.01 -17.10
C ASP A 390 12.16 -21.07 -16.60
N PHE A 391 13.16 -21.66 -15.95
CA PHE A 391 14.32 -20.96 -15.41
C PHE A 391 15.36 -20.72 -16.50
N LYS A 392 15.26 -19.59 -17.22
CA LYS A 392 16.03 -19.34 -18.45
C LYS A 392 17.02 -18.19 -18.28
N ASN A 393 18.24 -18.32 -18.81
CA ASN A 393 19.23 -17.26 -18.79
C ASN A 393 18.81 -16.13 -19.76
N PRO A 394 18.88 -14.85 -19.34
CA PRO A 394 18.66 -13.74 -20.26
C PRO A 394 19.80 -13.68 -21.28
N LYS A 395 19.53 -14.10 -22.53
CA LYS A 395 20.47 -14.21 -23.68
C LYS A 395 21.35 -12.96 -23.99
N LYS A 396 21.21 -11.84 -23.29
CA LYS A 396 21.83 -10.53 -23.60
C LYS A 396 22.58 -9.84 -22.44
N ILE A 397 22.97 -10.53 -21.37
CA ILE A 397 23.86 -9.90 -20.36
C ILE A 397 25.31 -10.01 -20.83
N ARG A 398 25.93 -8.88 -21.20
CA ARG A 398 27.24 -8.76 -21.89
C ARG A 398 28.48 -9.25 -21.10
N SER A 399 28.33 -9.84 -19.91
CA SER A 399 29.44 -10.48 -19.19
C SER A 399 29.14 -11.98 -18.96
N LEU A 400 29.99 -12.84 -19.54
CA LEU A 400 29.88 -14.31 -19.55
C LEU A 400 29.82 -14.98 -18.17
N HIS A 401 30.12 -14.26 -17.08
CA HIS A 401 30.23 -14.83 -15.74
C HIS A 401 29.11 -14.40 -14.75
N ASP A 402 28.32 -13.37 -15.08
CA ASP A 402 27.22 -12.89 -14.22
C ASP A 402 25.84 -13.40 -14.66
N ALA A 403 25.78 -14.16 -15.76
CA ALA A 403 24.53 -14.53 -16.42
C ALA A 403 23.88 -15.82 -15.88
N MET A 404 24.57 -16.62 -15.05
CA MET A 404 24.03 -17.91 -14.60
C MET A 404 22.77 -17.73 -13.73
N CYS A 405 21.66 -18.38 -14.11
CA CYS A 405 20.44 -18.40 -13.32
C CYS A 405 20.65 -19.29 -12.08
N ARG A 406 20.30 -18.77 -10.90
CA ARG A 406 20.57 -19.39 -9.59
C ARG A 406 19.29 -19.46 -8.78
N PHE A 407 18.88 -20.64 -8.33
CA PHE A 407 17.71 -20.71 -7.45
C PHE A 407 18.03 -20.12 -6.08
N VAL A 408 19.11 -20.60 -5.45
CA VAL A 408 19.66 -20.05 -4.19
C VAL A 408 21.06 -19.50 -4.45
N ASN A 409 21.27 -18.23 -4.15
CA ASN A 409 22.53 -17.53 -4.27
C ASN A 409 23.00 -17.06 -2.90
N PHE A 410 24.18 -17.48 -2.50
CA PHE A 410 24.85 -17.03 -1.30
C PHE A 410 25.85 -15.94 -1.67
N THR A 411 25.64 -14.73 -1.16
CA THR A 411 26.58 -13.63 -1.37
C THR A 411 27.21 -13.25 -0.04
N ASN A 412 28.48 -13.62 0.15
CA ASN A 412 29.26 -13.22 1.32
C ASN A 412 30.51 -12.43 0.88
N THR A 413 30.53 -11.14 1.20
CA THR A 413 31.67 -10.25 0.93
C THR A 413 32.46 -9.87 2.18
N SER A 414 32.39 -10.62 3.29
CA SER A 414 33.13 -10.26 4.51
C SER A 414 33.42 -11.47 5.40
N ALA A 415 34.69 -11.61 5.78
CA ALA A 415 35.20 -12.71 6.63
C ALA A 415 34.51 -12.82 7.98
N LYS A 416 33.99 -11.70 8.49
CA LYS A 416 33.49 -11.58 9.87
C LYS A 416 32.12 -12.17 10.11
N TYR A 417 31.40 -12.58 9.07
CA TYR A 417 29.99 -12.96 9.19
C TYR A 417 29.75 -14.40 8.81
N THR A 418 29.01 -15.08 9.68
CA THR A 418 28.58 -16.45 9.49
C THR A 418 27.14 -16.47 8.98
N LEU A 419 26.91 -17.33 7.99
CA LEU A 419 25.56 -17.78 7.64
C LEU A 419 25.22 -18.96 8.55
N GLY A 420 23.99 -18.94 9.10
CA GLY A 420 23.43 -20.05 9.85
C GLY A 420 23.26 -21.31 9.01
N GLU A 421 22.68 -22.35 9.62
CA GLU A 421 22.36 -23.59 8.91
C GLU A 421 21.35 -23.32 7.79
N VAL A 422 21.66 -23.75 6.56
CA VAL A 422 20.73 -23.64 5.44
C VAL A 422 20.35 -25.02 4.94
N THR A 423 19.05 -25.33 5.00
CA THR A 423 18.48 -26.59 4.55
C THR A 423 17.63 -26.34 3.30
N ILE A 424 17.96 -27.02 2.20
CA ILE A 424 17.30 -26.93 0.91
C ILE A 424 16.76 -28.31 0.57
N GLN A 425 15.45 -28.51 0.62
CA GLN A 425 14.88 -29.85 0.46
C GLN A 425 13.59 -29.94 -0.35
N ASN A 426 13.38 -31.10 -0.98
CA ASN A 426 12.12 -31.41 -1.67
C ASN A 426 11.71 -30.36 -2.73
N ASN A 427 12.65 -29.62 -3.33
CA ASN A 427 12.32 -28.64 -4.38
C ASN A 427 12.34 -29.32 -5.76
N GLU A 428 11.48 -28.84 -6.67
CA GLU A 428 11.35 -29.35 -8.02
C GLU A 428 11.69 -28.25 -9.04
N LEU A 429 12.71 -28.47 -9.86
CA LEU A 429 13.20 -27.50 -10.85
C LEU A 429 13.11 -28.08 -12.26
N LYS A 430 12.19 -27.55 -13.08
CA LYS A 430 11.90 -27.98 -14.45
C LYS A 430 12.24 -26.92 -15.49
N ASN A 431 12.57 -27.36 -16.71
CA ASN A 431 12.89 -26.51 -17.87
C ASN A 431 13.99 -25.48 -17.57
N VAL A 432 14.95 -25.88 -16.75
CA VAL A 432 16.07 -25.03 -16.36
C VAL A 432 17.13 -24.94 -17.48
N ASP A 433 17.77 -23.80 -17.68
CA ASP A 433 18.85 -23.63 -18.66
C ASP A 433 20.13 -24.40 -18.29
N GLU A 434 20.93 -24.80 -19.28
CA GLU A 434 22.15 -25.63 -19.11
C GLU A 434 23.21 -24.99 -18.19
N ASN A 435 23.22 -23.66 -18.13
CA ASN A 435 24.14 -22.86 -17.31
C ASN A 435 23.51 -22.40 -15.99
N SER A 436 22.49 -23.08 -15.49
CA SER A 436 21.87 -22.73 -14.22
C SER A 436 22.30 -23.66 -13.10
N SER A 437 22.19 -23.17 -11.87
CA SER A 437 22.48 -23.95 -10.66
C SER A 437 21.36 -23.86 -9.64
N LEU A 438 21.11 -24.95 -8.92
CA LEU A 438 20.25 -24.91 -7.73
C LEU A 438 20.88 -24.01 -6.67
N VAL A 439 22.15 -24.25 -6.36
CA VAL A 439 22.88 -23.48 -5.35
C VAL A 439 24.13 -22.84 -5.93
N TRP A 440 24.31 -21.55 -5.65
CA TRP A 440 25.50 -20.81 -6.03
C TRP A 440 26.16 -20.16 -4.81
N PHE A 441 27.46 -20.34 -4.68
CA PHE A 441 28.27 -19.67 -3.66
C PHE A 441 29.18 -18.62 -4.26
N ASN A 442 29.02 -17.39 -3.80
CA ASN A 442 29.92 -16.29 -4.09
C ASN A 442 30.46 -15.72 -2.77
N SER A 443 31.58 -16.27 -2.29
CA SER A 443 32.29 -15.75 -1.14
C SER A 443 33.58 -15.10 -1.61
N LYS A 444 33.68 -13.77 -1.49
CA LYS A 444 34.88 -13.03 -1.89
C LYS A 444 35.94 -12.95 -0.79
N ASN A 445 35.52 -13.01 0.47
CA ASN A 445 36.36 -12.62 1.61
C ASN A 445 36.30 -13.64 2.75
N GLY A 446 36.25 -14.95 2.48
CA GLY A 446 36.44 -15.96 3.52
C GLY A 446 35.37 -16.03 4.61
N GLY A 447 34.16 -15.49 4.40
CA GLY A 447 33.07 -15.67 5.36
C GLY A 447 32.61 -17.13 5.42
N GLY A 448 32.28 -17.63 6.61
CA GLY A 448 31.92 -19.04 6.84
C GLY A 448 30.43 -19.30 6.70
N ILE A 449 30.06 -20.44 6.13
CA ILE A 449 28.70 -21.00 6.25
C ILE A 449 28.82 -22.19 7.18
N SER A 450 28.05 -22.19 8.26
CA SER A 450 28.21 -23.22 9.31
C SER A 450 27.87 -24.61 8.78
N LYS A 451 26.75 -24.74 8.07
CA LYS A 451 26.27 -26.00 7.54
C LYS A 451 25.26 -25.78 6.42
N ILE A 452 25.34 -26.60 5.39
CA ILE A 452 24.38 -26.60 4.27
C ILE A 452 23.91 -28.03 4.06
N ILE A 453 22.59 -28.23 4.11
CA ILE A 453 21.96 -29.53 3.90
C ILE A 453 21.14 -29.44 2.62
N ILE A 454 21.44 -30.27 1.63
CA ILE A 454 20.65 -30.35 0.39
C ILE A 454 20.05 -31.75 0.32
N LYS A 455 18.71 -31.85 0.37
CA LYS A 455 18.01 -33.14 0.51
C LYS A 455 16.87 -33.33 -0.49
N ASN A 456 16.83 -34.46 -1.20
CA ASN A 456 15.69 -34.85 -2.04
C ASN A 456 15.21 -33.79 -3.05
N ASN A 457 16.10 -33.00 -3.65
CA ASN A 457 15.72 -32.04 -4.70
C ASN A 457 15.73 -32.75 -6.07
N ASN A 458 14.75 -32.41 -6.91
CA ASN A 458 14.63 -32.91 -8.28
C ASN A 458 14.97 -31.79 -9.27
N MET A 459 15.85 -32.09 -10.22
CA MET A 459 16.29 -31.17 -11.29
C MET A 459 16.40 -31.94 -12.60
N ASP A 460 16.02 -31.33 -13.73
CA ASP A 460 16.29 -31.98 -15.02
C ASP A 460 17.80 -32.20 -15.24
N SER A 461 18.13 -33.27 -15.97
CA SER A 461 19.50 -33.72 -16.25
C SER A 461 20.39 -32.65 -16.90
N GLY A 462 21.70 -32.70 -16.62
CA GLY A 462 22.72 -31.87 -17.27
C GLY A 462 23.01 -30.52 -16.61
N LYS A 463 22.69 -30.38 -15.31
CA LYS A 463 22.70 -29.09 -14.60
C LYS A 463 23.45 -29.18 -13.28
N TYR A 464 23.86 -28.02 -12.75
CA TYR A 464 24.67 -27.95 -11.54
C TYR A 464 23.82 -27.96 -10.28
N LEU A 465 24.02 -28.96 -9.43
CA LEU A 465 23.42 -28.95 -8.10
C LEU A 465 24.03 -27.83 -7.25
N ILE A 466 25.36 -27.73 -7.30
CA ILE A 466 26.14 -26.72 -6.61
C ILE A 466 27.18 -26.15 -7.56
N ASN A 467 27.26 -24.82 -7.62
CA ASN A 467 28.44 -24.12 -8.12
C ASN A 467 29.09 -23.34 -6.98
N TYR A 468 30.36 -23.67 -6.71
CA TYR A 468 31.14 -23.06 -5.64
C TYR A 468 32.29 -22.22 -6.18
N ARG A 469 32.30 -20.92 -5.82
CA ARG A 469 33.38 -19.99 -6.15
C ARG A 469 33.87 -19.27 -4.89
N ASN A 470 34.97 -19.76 -4.32
CA ASN A 470 35.68 -19.15 -3.19
C ASN A 470 37.16 -19.58 -3.21
N ASN A 471 38.04 -18.72 -2.71
CA ASN A 471 39.47 -18.96 -2.66
C ASN A 471 39.97 -19.44 -1.28
N GLU A 472 39.20 -19.29 -0.19
CA GLU A 472 39.80 -19.37 1.17
C GLU A 472 39.03 -20.16 2.23
N THR A 473 37.70 -20.29 2.17
CA THR A 473 36.92 -21.03 3.18
C THR A 473 36.13 -22.19 2.58
N LYS A 474 35.80 -23.21 3.39
CA LYS A 474 35.04 -24.41 2.98
C LYS A 474 33.75 -24.50 3.79
N PRO A 475 32.55 -24.40 3.19
CA PRO A 475 31.31 -24.74 3.88
C PRO A 475 31.26 -26.25 4.15
N ASN A 476 30.64 -26.65 5.27
CA ASN A 476 30.28 -28.05 5.51
C ASN A 476 29.00 -28.35 4.72
N ILE A 477 29.13 -29.03 3.59
CA ILE A 477 28.03 -29.37 2.68
C ILE A 477 27.64 -30.84 2.87
N GLN A 478 26.37 -31.11 3.17
CA GLN A 478 25.80 -32.44 3.27
C GLN A 478 24.77 -32.65 2.14
N LEU A 479 24.98 -33.68 1.31
CA LEU A 479 24.08 -34.07 0.23
C LEU A 479 23.37 -35.38 0.63
N ILE A 480 22.03 -35.38 0.65
CA ILE A 480 21.24 -36.54 1.11
C ILE A 480 20.11 -36.85 0.12
N GLY A 481 20.11 -38.03 -0.51
CA GLY A 481 18.95 -38.52 -1.29
C GLY A 481 18.54 -37.70 -2.53
N ASN A 482 19.45 -36.91 -3.12
CA ASN A 482 19.17 -36.17 -4.36
C ASN A 482 19.32 -37.09 -5.59
N SER A 483 18.49 -36.91 -6.62
CA SER A 483 18.54 -37.71 -7.85
C SER A 483 19.85 -37.48 -8.62
N ILE A 484 20.51 -38.57 -9.03
CA ILE A 484 21.95 -38.67 -9.37
C ILE A 484 22.34 -38.03 -10.72
N ASN A 485 21.41 -37.47 -11.49
CA ASN A 485 21.69 -36.89 -12.82
C ASN A 485 22.26 -35.45 -12.79
N SER A 486 22.63 -34.94 -11.61
CA SER A 486 23.17 -33.59 -11.42
C SER A 486 24.66 -33.59 -11.11
N THR A 487 25.42 -32.68 -11.72
CA THR A 487 26.88 -32.55 -11.52
C THR A 487 27.19 -31.55 -10.40
N ILE A 488 28.20 -31.82 -9.59
CA ILE A 488 28.82 -30.82 -8.69
C ILE A 488 29.95 -30.16 -9.46
N ARG A 489 29.90 -28.84 -9.65
CA ARG A 489 30.97 -28.09 -10.33
C ARG A 489 31.68 -27.18 -9.33
N ILE A 490 32.99 -27.39 -9.19
CA ILE A 490 33.86 -26.58 -8.33
C ILE A 490 34.82 -25.82 -9.25
N GLU A 491 34.65 -24.51 -9.36
CA GLU A 491 35.45 -23.66 -10.25
C GLU A 491 36.52 -22.92 -9.44
N ASN A 492 37.63 -23.58 -9.10
CA ASN A 492 38.87 -22.97 -8.62
C ASN A 492 40.02 -24.01 -8.53
N LYS A 493 41.28 -23.57 -8.32
CA LYS A 493 42.44 -24.43 -8.01
C LYS A 493 42.18 -25.18 -6.69
N VAL A 494 41.51 -26.33 -6.78
CA VAL A 494 41.34 -27.25 -5.67
C VAL A 494 42.66 -28.00 -5.49
N ASN A 495 43.27 -27.91 -4.31
CA ASN A 495 44.34 -28.81 -3.91
C ASN A 495 43.76 -30.23 -3.92
N GLU A 496 44.25 -31.14 -4.76
CA GLU A 496 43.63 -32.45 -5.11
C GLU A 496 43.26 -33.34 -3.90
N ASN A 497 43.79 -33.07 -2.71
CA ASN A 497 43.42 -33.73 -1.45
C ASN A 497 41.99 -33.42 -0.95
N LEU A 498 41.17 -32.67 -1.69
CA LEU A 498 39.88 -32.12 -1.27
C LEU A 498 38.64 -32.85 -1.76
N LEU A 499 38.76 -33.84 -2.65
CA LEU A 499 37.64 -34.55 -3.29
C LEU A 499 37.32 -35.92 -2.66
N LYS A 500 37.95 -36.29 -1.54
CA LYS A 500 37.88 -37.66 -0.98
C LYS A 500 36.79 -37.93 0.07
N ASN A 501 35.99 -36.93 0.45
CA ASN A 501 34.81 -37.09 1.32
C ASN A 501 33.63 -36.34 0.70
#